data_AF-A0A3C1ZEJ0-F1
#
_entry.id   AF-A0A3C1ZEJ0-F1
#
_cell.length_a   1.000
_cell.length_b   1.000
_cell.length_c   1.000
_cell.angle_alpha   90.00
_cell.angle_beta   90.00
_cell.angle_gamma   90.00
#
_symmetry.space_group_name_H-M   'P 1'
#
loop_
_entity.id
_entity.type
_entity.pdbx_description
1 polymer ?
#
loop_
_entity_poly.entity_id
_entity_poly.type
_entity_poly.pdbx_seq_one_letter_code
_entity_poly.pdbx_strand_id
1 'polypeptide(L)'
;DQPKNRENALRNLKSILYNKELQHRKEEQRKIEDSKKKIEWGSQIRSYVFDDRRVKDHRTGYQTSDVGGVMDGDIDDFIKAYLMEFAGE
;
A
#
# COMPACT_ATOMS: atom_id res chain seq x y z
N ASP A 1 -0.36 -6.77 51.00
CA ASP A 1 -0.11 -5.55 50.18
C ASP A 1 0.98 -5.68 49.12
N GLN A 2 2.17 -6.22 49.41
CA GLN A 2 3.23 -6.40 48.40
C GLN A 2 2.87 -7.25 47.15
N PRO A 3 2.21 -8.42 47.25
CA PRO A 3 1.88 -9.22 46.06
C PRO A 3 0.88 -8.52 45.13
N LYS A 4 -0.06 -7.75 45.68
CA LYS A 4 -1.06 -6.98 44.94
C LYS A 4 -0.44 -5.81 44.18
N ASN A 5 0.56 -5.16 44.77
CA ASN A 5 1.33 -4.12 44.07
C ASN A 5 2.16 -4.69 42.92
N ARG A 6 2.80 -5.85 43.11
CA ARG A 6 3.54 -6.53 42.03
C ARG A 6 2.61 -6.93 40.88
N GLU A 7 1.43 -7.46 41.18
CA GLU A 7 0.43 -7.83 40.18
C GLU A 7 -0.05 -6.61 39.37
N ASN A 8 -0.38 -5.51 40.05
CA ASN A 8 -0.76 -4.26 39.41
C ASN A 8 0.35 -3.68 38.53
N ALA A 9 1.61 -3.72 39.00
CA ALA A 9 2.77 -3.28 38.23
C ALA A 9 2.98 -4.13 36.96
N LEU A 10 2.82 -5.45 37.05
CA LEU A 10 2.90 -6.35 35.90
C LEU A 10 1.77 -6.11 34.89
N ARG A 11 0.55 -5.85 35.35
CA ARG A 11 -0.58 -5.50 34.48
C ARG A 11 -0.30 -4.21 33.71
N ASN A 12 0.20 -3.18 34.39
CA ASN A 12 0.56 -1.91 33.76
C ASN A 12 1.72 -2.09 32.76
N LEU A 13 2.76 -2.84 33.14
CA LEU A 13 3.88 -3.14 32.27
C LEU A 13 3.43 -3.84 30.98
N LYS A 14 2.56 -4.85 31.07
CA LYS A 14 1.99 -5.53 29.91
C LYS A 14 1.23 -4.57 29.00
N SER A 15 0.40 -3.68 29.57
CA SER A 15 -0.34 -2.68 28.80
C SER A 15 0.60 -1.69 28.08
N ILE A 16 1.65 -1.23 28.74
CA ILE A 16 2.65 -0.34 28.14
C ILE A 16 3.40 -1.04 27.00
N LEU A 17 3.85 -2.28 27.21
CA LEU A 17 4.55 -3.06 26.19
C LEU A 17 3.66 -3.31 24.97
N TYR A 18 2.39 -3.65 25.21
CA TYR A 18 1.42 -3.81 24.12
C TYR A 18 1.21 -2.52 23.33
N ASN A 19 1.02 -1.40 24.02
CA ASN A 19 0.87 -0.10 23.36
C ASN A 19 2.12 0.28 22.55
N LYS A 20 3.32 0.01 23.09
CA LYS A 20 4.59 0.27 22.39
C LYS A 20 4.70 -0.55 21.11
N GLU A 21 4.39 -1.84 21.18
CA GLU A 21 4.38 -2.74 20.01
C GLU A 21 3.34 -2.29 18.97
N LEU A 22 2.14 -1.91 19.42
CA LEU A 22 1.10 -1.40 18.53
C LEU A 22 1.54 -0.10 17.83
N GLN A 23 2.20 0.81 18.54
CA GLN A 23 2.75 2.03 17.94
C GLN A 23 3.84 1.70 16.93
N HIS A 24 4.76 0.78 17.26
CA HIS A 24 5.79 0.34 16.33
C HIS A 24 5.20 -0.20 15.01
N ARG A 25 4.20 -1.08 15.10
CA ARG A 25 3.50 -1.61 13.91
C ARG A 25 2.79 -0.52 13.11
N LYS A 26 2.17 0.45 13.80
CA LYS A 26 1.54 1.60 13.14
C LYS A 26 2.56 2.49 12.45
N GLU A 27 3.73 2.70 13.04
CA GLU A 27 4.82 3.46 12.42
C GLU A 27 5.38 2.76 11.19
N GLU A 28 5.56 1.44 11.22
CA GLU A 28 5.97 0.66 10.05
C GLU A 28 4.93 0.73 8.93
N GLN A 29 3.65 0.54 9.28
CA GLN A 29 2.54 0.67 8.33
C GLN A 29 2.47 2.09 7.74
N ARG A 30 2.67 3.12 8.57
CA ARG A 30 2.68 4.51 8.14
C ARG A 30 3.83 4.82 7.19
N LYS A 31 5.04 4.27 7.40
CA LYS A 31 6.15 4.43 6.44
C LYS A 31 5.78 3.93 5.05
N ILE A 32 5.05 2.81 4.98
CA ILE A 32 4.54 2.25 3.71
C ILE A 32 3.45 3.16 3.13
N GLU A 33 2.51 3.64 3.95
CA GLU A 33 1.43 4.51 3.50
C GLU A 33 1.91 5.89 3.04
N ASP A 34 2.91 6.46 3.71
CA ASP A 34 3.53 7.75 3.36
C ASP A 34 4.23 7.68 1.99
N SER A 35 4.64 6.48 1.53
CA SER A 35 5.17 6.28 0.17
C SER A 35 4.08 6.32 -0.92
N LYS A 36 2.80 6.15 -0.55
CA LYS A 36 1.69 6.17 -1.51
C LYS A 36 1.41 7.62 -1.91
N LYS A 37 1.07 7.82 -3.18
CA LYS A 37 0.61 9.12 -3.66
C LYS A 37 -0.73 9.47 -3.00
N LYS A 38 -0.93 10.77 -2.73
CA LYS A 38 -2.22 11.29 -2.23
C LYS A 38 -3.36 10.96 -3.19
N ILE A 39 -4.58 10.82 -2.70
CA ILE A 39 -5.78 10.60 -3.52
C ILE A 39 -6.28 11.97 -4.00
N GLU A 40 -5.62 12.51 -5.01
CA GLU A 40 -5.88 13.84 -5.58
C GLU A 40 -5.92 13.74 -7.11
N TRP A 41 -6.57 14.70 -7.77
CA TRP A 41 -6.62 14.72 -9.23
C TRP A 41 -5.20 14.84 -9.81
N GLY A 42 -4.82 13.94 -10.72
CA GLY A 42 -3.48 13.90 -11.31
C GLY A 42 -2.51 12.93 -10.62
N SER A 43 -2.88 12.33 -9.49
CA SER A 43 -2.03 11.35 -8.79
C SER A 43 -2.23 9.90 -9.26
N GLN A 44 -3.22 9.65 -10.12
CA GLN A 44 -3.56 8.33 -10.64
C GLN A 44 -2.37 7.69 -11.38
N ILE A 45 -2.13 6.40 -11.12
CA ILE A 45 -1.09 5.63 -11.82
C ILE A 45 -1.58 5.09 -13.16
N ARG A 46 -2.89 4.90 -13.34
CA ARG A 46 -3.48 4.27 -14.51
C ARG A 46 -4.90 4.75 -14.73
N SER A 47 -5.24 5.10 -15.97
CA SER A 47 -6.60 5.44 -16.39
C SER A 47 -7.26 4.25 -17.07
N TYR A 48 -8.52 3.98 -16.72
CA TYR A 48 -9.37 2.97 -17.33
C TYR A 48 -10.58 3.67 -17.95
N VAL A 49 -10.60 3.77 -19.28
CA VAL A 49 -11.67 4.43 -20.03
C VAL A 49 -12.40 3.38 -20.84
N PHE A 50 -13.59 2.99 -20.40
CA PHE A 50 -14.34 1.90 -20.99
C PHE A 50 -14.96 2.26 -22.35
N ASP A 51 -15.40 3.51 -22.51
CA ASP A 51 -16.02 4.00 -23.75
C ASP A 51 -15.02 3.95 -24.92
N ASP A 52 -13.81 4.46 -24.70
CA ASP A 52 -12.69 4.38 -25.65
C ASP A 52 -12.02 2.99 -25.70
N ARG A 53 -12.51 2.02 -24.91
CA ARG A 53 -11.85 0.74 -24.61
C ARG A 53 -10.35 0.90 -24.39
N ARG A 54 -9.91 1.79 -23.50
CA ARG A 54 -8.49 2.13 -23.31
C ARG A 54 -8.08 2.04 -21.85
N VAL A 55 -7.05 1.24 -21.58
CA VAL A 55 -6.32 1.26 -20.30
C VAL A 55 -4.93 1.81 -20.56
N LYS A 56 -4.52 2.84 -19.82
CA LYS A 56 -3.20 3.50 -19.96
C LYS A 56 -2.53 3.70 -18.61
N ASP A 57 -1.31 3.19 -18.47
CA ASP A 57 -0.46 3.43 -17.29
C ASP A 57 0.31 4.74 -17.48
N HIS A 58 0.15 5.67 -16.54
CA HIS A 58 0.78 6.99 -16.59
C HIS A 58 2.23 6.98 -16.14
N ARG A 59 2.71 5.89 -15.53
CA ARG A 59 4.09 5.78 -15.05
C ARG A 59 5.02 5.32 -16.17
N THR A 60 4.58 4.36 -16.97
CA THR A 60 5.37 3.74 -18.05
C THR A 60 4.92 4.17 -19.45
N GLY A 61 3.73 4.77 -19.57
CA GLY A 61 3.12 5.09 -20.86
C GLY A 61 2.49 3.89 -21.58
N TYR A 62 2.66 2.66 -21.08
CA TYR A 62 2.07 1.46 -21.68
C TYR A 62 0.54 1.55 -21.70
N GLN A 63 -0.08 1.13 -22.81
CA GLN A 63 -1.52 1.12 -22.97
C GLN A 63 -2.00 -0.10 -23.75
N THR A 64 -3.23 -0.53 -23.46
CA THR A 64 -3.92 -1.60 -24.18
C THR A 64 -5.38 -1.22 -24.44
N SER A 65 -5.94 -1.81 -25.50
CA SER A 65 -7.37 -1.68 -25.82
C SER A 65 -8.24 -2.79 -25.20
N ASP A 66 -7.61 -3.82 -24.64
CA ASP A 66 -8.32 -4.93 -24.02
C ASP A 66 -8.71 -4.62 -22.57
N VAL A 67 -9.75 -3.81 -22.40
CA VAL A 67 -10.27 -3.50 -21.06
C VAL A 67 -10.81 -4.76 -20.36
N GLY A 68 -11.39 -5.70 -21.10
CA GLY A 68 -11.99 -6.91 -20.55
C GLY A 68 -10.93 -7.79 -19.87
N GLY A 69 -9.92 -8.21 -20.63
CA GLY A 69 -8.83 -9.03 -20.10
C GLY A 69 -8.14 -8.37 -18.91
N VAL A 70 -7.88 -7.05 -18.98
CA VAL A 70 -7.26 -6.32 -17.87
C VAL A 70 -8.11 -6.35 -16.60
N MET A 71 -9.44 -6.24 -16.72
CA MET A 71 -10.35 -6.32 -15.58
C MET A 71 -10.50 -7.75 -15.05
N ASP A 72 -10.31 -8.75 -15.91
CA ASP A 72 -10.29 -10.16 -15.56
C ASP A 72 -8.95 -10.64 -14.98
N GLY A 73 -7.92 -9.78 -15.01
CA GLY A 73 -6.64 -9.99 -14.32
C GLY A 73 -5.40 -9.95 -15.20
N ASP A 74 -5.53 -9.72 -16.51
CA ASP A 74 -4.41 -9.64 -17.46
C ASP A 74 -3.64 -8.32 -17.30
N ILE A 75 -2.95 -8.17 -16.18
CA ILE A 75 -2.15 -6.98 -15.82
C ILE A 75 -0.64 -7.20 -15.92
N ASP A 76 -0.21 -8.40 -16.31
CA ASP A 76 1.21 -8.79 -16.33
C ASP A 76 2.06 -7.87 -17.21
N ASP A 77 1.54 -7.46 -18.37
CA ASP A 77 2.26 -6.53 -19.25
C ASP A 77 2.51 -5.17 -18.59
N PHE A 78 1.57 -4.68 -17.79
CA PHE A 78 1.76 -3.44 -17.04
C PHE A 78 2.81 -3.60 -15.95
N ILE A 79 2.81 -4.75 -15.24
CA ILE A 79 3.79 -5.05 -14.19
C ILE A 79 5.18 -5.15 -14.82
N LYS A 80 5.31 -5.88 -15.92
CA LYS A 80 6.56 -6.04 -16.66
C LYS A 80 7.08 -4.72 -17.17
N ALA A 81 6.24 -3.88 -17.79
CA ALA A 81 6.62 -2.56 -18.24
C ALA A 81 7.12 -1.69 -17.08
N TYR A 82 6.47 -1.76 -15.91
CA TYR A 82 6.90 -1.02 -14.73
C TYR A 82 8.25 -1.50 -14.21
N LEU A 83 8.45 -2.82 -14.09
CA LEU A 83 9.72 -3.37 -13.65
C LEU A 83 10.84 -3.08 -14.65
N MET A 84 10.59 -3.11 -15.95
CA MET A 84 11.61 -2.76 -16.95
C MET A 84 12.07 -1.30 -16.86
N GLU A 85 11.14 -0.37 -16.58
CA GLU A 85 11.45 1.05 -16.46
C GLU A 85 12.11 1.40 -15.12
N PHE A 86 11.64 0.81 -14.00
CA PHE A 86 12.00 1.25 -12.65
C PHE A 86 12.80 0.25 -11.81
N ALA A 87 13.01 -1.02 -12.23
CA ALA A 87 13.75 -1.99 -11.40
C ALA A 87 15.25 -1.73 -11.27
N GLY A 88 15.78 -0.73 -12.01
CA GLY A 88 17.17 -0.28 -11.90
C GLY A 88 17.39 0.92 -10.97
N GLU A 89 16.32 1.52 -10.44
CA GLU A 89 16.35 2.59 -9.42
C GLU A 89 16.23 1.99 -8.01
#